data_AF-A0A6A6JXR6-F1
#
_entry.id   AF-A0A6A6JXR6-F1
#
_cell.length_a   1.000
_cell.length_b   1.000
_cell.length_c   1.000
_cell.angle_alpha   90.00
_cell.angle_beta   90.00
_cell.angle_gamma   90.00
#
_symmetry.space_group_name_H-M   'P 1'
#
loop_
_entity.id
_entity.type
_entity.pdbx_description
1 polymer ?
#
loop_
_entity_poly.entity_id
_entity_poly.type
_entity_poly.pdbx_seq_one_letter_code
_entity_poly.pdbx_strand_id
1 'polypeptide(L)'
;DISADVEDTLQQLPPLPSPPLPTHPDFTHCTPPVLPTYRKFSIFTAGSIEMGRAIQWQRHLLHFLCDLPITVCNPRRGHWDVTVTPREKDLAFNRQVQWELSALEHVEVIAFFFDKATTSPVTMLELGLWAKSGKVVVCCHRDFHKAGNVHITCRRYGIEFVETFDEFVPLIRKMLESKGLRVNERGNVV
;
A
#
# COMPACT_ATOMS: atom_id res chain seq x y z
N ASP A 1 0.49 -2.14 22.97
CA ASP A 1 0.41 -0.86 22.27
C ASP A 1 -0.02 -1.16 20.84
N ILE A 2 -1.19 -0.68 20.41
CA ILE A 2 -1.72 -0.94 19.06
C ILE A 2 -0.89 -0.26 17.95
N SER A 3 0.02 0.64 18.34
CA SER A 3 0.99 1.29 17.45
C SER A 3 2.37 0.64 17.45
N ALA A 4 2.59 -0.37 18.32
CA ALA A 4 3.87 -1.08 18.35
C ALA A 4 4.14 -1.79 17.03
N ASP A 5 5.41 -1.79 16.63
CA ASP A 5 5.85 -2.53 15.45
C ASP A 5 5.62 -4.03 15.70
N VAL A 6 4.90 -4.66 14.76
CA VAL A 6 4.68 -6.11 14.77
C VAL A 6 5.90 -6.77 14.12
N GLU A 7 6.52 -7.69 14.84
CA GLU A 7 7.66 -8.46 14.36
C GLU A 7 7.27 -9.34 13.17
N ASP A 8 8.10 -9.35 12.13
CA ASP A 8 7.89 -10.17 10.94
C ASP A 8 8.35 -11.62 11.15
N THR A 9 7.64 -12.32 12.03
CA THR A 9 7.89 -13.73 12.38
C THR A 9 7.72 -14.69 11.19
N LEU A 10 7.03 -14.26 10.14
CA LEU A 10 6.76 -15.06 8.93
C LEU A 10 7.68 -14.72 7.75
N GLN A 11 8.70 -13.87 7.99
CA GLN A 11 9.75 -13.48 7.03
C GLN A 11 9.15 -13.05 5.68
N GLN A 12 8.18 -12.15 5.74
CA GLN A 12 7.45 -11.64 4.58
C GLN A 12 8.16 -10.47 3.91
N LEU A 13 8.98 -9.74 4.66
CA LEU A 13 9.72 -8.57 4.20
C LEU A 13 11.18 -8.94 3.94
N PRO A 14 11.75 -8.51 2.80
CA PRO A 14 13.16 -8.69 2.53
C PRO A 14 14.03 -7.77 3.39
N PRO A 15 15.35 -7.95 3.39
CA PRO A 15 16.27 -6.97 3.93
C PRO A 15 16.10 -5.60 3.24
N LEU A 16 16.25 -4.51 4.01
CA LEU A 16 16.25 -3.16 3.45
C LEU A 16 17.42 -2.97 2.46
N PRO A 17 17.30 -2.03 1.50
CA PRO A 17 18.39 -1.73 0.57
C PRO A 17 19.68 -1.35 1.31
N SER A 18 20.80 -1.93 0.87
CA SER A 18 22.14 -1.65 1.41
C SER A 18 23.13 -1.45 0.24
N PRO A 19 23.64 -0.21 0.02
CA PRO A 19 23.35 1.00 0.80
C PRO A 19 21.88 1.47 0.63
N PRO A 20 21.35 2.29 1.57
CA PRO A 20 20.04 2.91 1.42
C PRO A 20 19.92 3.72 0.13
N LEU A 21 18.73 3.71 -0.48
CA LEU A 21 18.47 4.50 -1.68
C LEU A 21 18.45 6.00 -1.35
N PRO A 22 18.96 6.87 -2.24
CA PRO A 22 18.88 8.32 -2.06
C PRO A 22 17.42 8.77 -2.15
N THR A 23 16.95 9.57 -1.17
CA THR A 23 15.60 10.12 -1.20
C THR A 23 15.49 11.23 -2.25
N HIS A 24 14.56 11.09 -3.18
CA HIS A 24 14.25 12.11 -4.17
C HIS A 24 13.61 13.34 -3.51
N PRO A 25 13.97 14.58 -3.89
CA PRO A 25 13.40 15.80 -3.29
C PRO A 25 11.88 15.90 -3.43
N ASP A 26 11.33 15.31 -4.49
CA ASP A 26 9.89 15.21 -4.73
C ASP A 26 9.22 13.95 -4.16
N PHE A 27 9.93 13.12 -3.39
CA PHE A 27 9.28 12.05 -2.66
C PHE A 27 8.42 12.63 -1.53
N THR A 28 7.20 12.15 -1.37
CA THR A 28 6.33 12.56 -0.26
C THR A 28 5.55 11.39 0.30
N HIS A 29 5.56 11.27 1.62
CA HIS A 29 4.81 10.27 2.37
C HIS A 29 3.67 10.98 3.12
N CYS A 30 2.43 10.68 2.75
CA CYS A 30 1.23 11.24 3.35
C CYS A 30 0.51 10.19 4.21
N THR A 31 0.10 10.58 5.42
CA THR A 31 -0.69 9.74 6.33
C THR A 31 -1.88 10.54 6.89
N PRO A 32 -3.02 9.89 7.18
CA PRO A 32 -4.13 10.56 7.83
C PRO A 32 -3.74 11.07 9.23
N PRO A 33 -4.37 12.15 9.72
CA PRO A 33 -5.53 12.85 9.14
C PRO A 33 -5.17 13.94 8.13
N VAL A 34 -3.88 14.16 7.84
CA VAL A 34 -3.44 15.20 6.90
C VAL A 34 -3.80 14.78 5.48
N LEU A 35 -4.44 15.67 4.70
CA LEU A 35 -4.79 15.39 3.32
C LEU A 35 -3.54 15.16 2.47
N PRO A 36 -3.55 14.19 1.53
CA PRO A 36 -2.39 13.95 0.69
C PRO A 36 -2.12 15.14 -0.25
N THR A 37 -0.84 15.43 -0.47
CA THR A 37 -0.42 16.30 -1.58
C THR A 37 -0.15 15.41 -2.78
N TYR A 38 -1.06 15.40 -3.76
CA TYR A 38 -0.94 14.56 -4.94
C TYR A 38 0.07 15.12 -5.94
N ARG A 39 1.04 14.29 -6.34
CA ARG A 39 1.86 14.51 -7.53
C ARG A 39 1.26 13.73 -8.70
N LYS A 40 1.77 14.01 -9.91
CA LYS A 40 1.41 13.29 -11.14
C LYS A 40 1.49 11.77 -10.99
N PHE A 41 2.46 11.29 -10.22
CA PHE A 41 2.61 9.88 -9.91
C PHE A 41 2.39 9.70 -8.41
N SER A 42 1.40 8.88 -8.08
CA SER A 42 1.00 8.66 -6.72
C SER A 42 0.56 7.21 -6.50
N ILE A 43 0.78 6.72 -5.28
CA ILE A 43 0.50 5.34 -4.90
C ILE A 43 -0.32 5.34 -3.62
N PHE A 44 -1.32 4.48 -3.54
CA PHE A 44 -1.98 4.16 -2.27
C PHE A 44 -1.52 2.77 -1.78
N THR A 45 -1.06 2.67 -0.54
CA THR A 45 -0.62 1.40 0.06
C THR A 45 -1.80 0.71 0.76
N ALA A 46 -2.69 0.13 -0.04
CA ALA A 46 -3.83 -0.66 0.44
C ALA A 46 -3.34 -2.00 1.01
N GLY A 47 -4.01 -2.52 2.03
CA GLY A 47 -3.59 -3.80 2.59
C GLY A 47 -3.74 -3.91 4.08
N SER A 48 -3.14 -4.97 4.60
CA SER A 48 -3.18 -5.33 6.00
C SER A 48 -2.62 -4.20 6.89
N ILE A 49 -3.48 -3.70 7.80
CA ILE A 49 -3.11 -2.82 8.93
C ILE A 49 -3.51 -3.46 10.26
N GLU A 50 -4.36 -4.50 10.23
CA GLU A 50 -5.00 -5.19 11.35
C GLU A 50 -4.23 -5.00 12.67
N MET A 51 -4.76 -4.12 13.52
CA MET A 51 -4.03 -3.55 14.66
C MET A 51 -3.47 -4.65 15.56
N GLY A 52 -2.15 -4.63 15.77
CA GLY A 52 -1.42 -5.64 16.55
C GLY A 52 -1.17 -6.97 15.85
N ARG A 53 -1.49 -7.11 14.55
CA ARG A 53 -1.24 -8.33 13.76
C ARG A 53 -0.49 -8.08 12.46
N ALA A 54 -0.75 -6.96 11.79
CA ALA A 54 -0.12 -6.68 10.50
C ALA A 54 1.30 -6.11 10.67
N ILE A 55 2.28 -6.71 10.01
CA ILE A 55 3.65 -6.18 9.90
C ILE A 55 3.64 -4.77 9.29
N GLN A 56 4.64 -3.94 9.62
CA GLN A 56 4.75 -2.53 9.17
C GLN A 56 5.26 -2.42 7.72
N TRP A 57 4.66 -3.18 6.83
CA TRP A 57 5.06 -3.31 5.43
C TRP A 57 4.97 -1.98 4.67
N GLN A 58 4.05 -1.08 5.05
CA GLN A 58 3.94 0.24 4.41
C GLN A 58 5.20 1.06 4.65
N ARG A 59 5.72 1.09 5.89
CA ARG A 59 6.97 1.79 6.22
C ARG A 59 8.16 1.14 5.54
N HIS A 60 8.16 -0.20 5.49
CA HIS A 60 9.20 -0.96 4.80
C HIS A 60 9.26 -0.59 3.32
N LEU A 61 8.11 -0.56 2.63
CA LEU A 61 7.98 -0.19 1.22
C LEU A 61 8.54 1.19 0.89
N LEU A 62 8.47 2.17 1.81
CA LEU A 62 8.99 3.52 1.57
C LEU A 62 10.48 3.52 1.23
N HIS A 63 11.28 2.66 1.87
CA HIS A 63 12.73 2.56 1.62
C HIS A 63 13.05 2.06 0.21
N PHE A 64 12.10 1.39 -0.43
CA PHE A 64 12.23 0.89 -1.79
C PHE A 64 11.59 1.79 -2.83
N LEU A 65 11.00 2.93 -2.45
CA LEU A 65 10.35 3.86 -3.37
C LEU A 65 10.79 5.31 -3.15
N CYS A 66 11.61 5.58 -2.13
CA CYS A 66 12.02 6.93 -1.75
C CYS A 66 12.88 7.64 -2.80
N ASP A 67 13.50 6.90 -3.71
CA ASP A 67 14.24 7.39 -4.88
C ASP A 67 13.35 7.92 -6.01
N LEU A 68 12.02 7.79 -5.90
CA LEU A 68 11.09 8.20 -6.94
C LEU A 68 10.41 9.54 -6.63
N PRO A 69 10.13 10.38 -7.64
CA PRO A 69 9.39 11.64 -7.50
C PRO A 69 7.87 11.43 -7.36
N ILE A 70 7.45 10.71 -6.31
CA ILE A 70 6.06 10.26 -6.13
C ILE A 70 5.45 10.69 -4.80
N THR A 71 4.12 10.68 -4.74
CA THR A 71 3.37 10.73 -3.48
C THR A 71 2.95 9.31 -3.07
N VAL A 72 3.32 8.88 -1.85
CA VAL A 72 2.82 7.65 -1.24
C VAL A 72 1.76 7.99 -0.19
N CYS A 73 0.51 7.61 -0.45
CA CYS A 73 -0.61 7.70 0.46
C CYS A 73 -0.66 6.43 1.31
N ASN A 74 -0.28 6.55 2.58
CA ASN A 74 -0.24 5.45 3.54
C ASN A 74 -1.40 5.60 4.55
N PRO A 75 -2.42 4.72 4.51
CA PRO A 75 -3.56 4.79 5.43
C PRO A 75 -3.21 4.43 6.88
N ARG A 76 -2.07 3.75 7.13
CA ARG A 76 -1.64 3.37 8.47
C ARG A 76 -1.08 4.58 9.22
N ARG A 77 -1.88 5.15 10.12
CA ARG A 77 -1.45 6.22 11.04
C ARG A 77 -0.66 5.67 12.22
N GLY A 78 0.26 6.49 12.74
CA GLY A 78 1.10 6.14 13.90
C GLY A 78 0.34 6.07 15.23
N HIS A 79 -0.71 6.87 15.40
CA HIS A 79 -1.53 6.85 16.61
C HIS A 79 -3.02 6.70 16.25
N TRP A 80 -3.64 5.65 16.78
CA TRP A 80 -5.08 5.41 16.69
C TRP A 80 -5.69 5.50 18.08
N ASP A 81 -6.76 6.28 18.21
CA ASP A 81 -7.50 6.38 19.47
C ASP A 81 -8.33 5.12 19.67
N VAL A 82 -8.03 4.35 20.71
CA VAL A 82 -8.69 3.08 21.05
C VAL A 82 -10.17 3.23 21.37
N THR A 83 -10.64 4.45 21.65
CA THR A 83 -12.05 4.73 21.92
C THR A 83 -12.88 4.85 20.64
N VAL A 84 -12.23 5.00 19.48
CA VAL A 84 -12.89 5.13 18.18
C VAL A 84 -13.57 3.83 17.80
N THR A 85 -14.87 3.92 17.51
CA THR A 85 -15.68 2.77 17.14
C THR A 85 -15.77 2.61 15.63
N PRO A 86 -15.80 1.37 15.09
CA PRO A 86 -15.99 1.13 13.65
C PRO A 86 -17.47 1.31 13.26
N ARG A 87 -18.02 2.48 13.53
CA ARG A 87 -19.41 2.88 13.25
C ARG A 87 -19.38 4.13 12.39
N GLU A 88 -20.25 4.17 11.38
CA GLU A 88 -20.31 5.29 10.42
C GLU A 88 -20.51 6.67 11.10
N LYS A 89 -21.26 6.71 12.21
CA LYS A 89 -21.52 7.93 12.99
C LYS A 89 -20.34 8.40 13.85
N ASP A 90 -19.31 7.57 14.03
CA ASP A 90 -18.10 7.99 14.70
C ASP A 90 -17.27 8.87 13.76
N LEU A 91 -17.11 10.15 14.11
CA LEU A 91 -16.48 11.14 13.23
C LEU A 91 -15.02 10.80 12.91
N ALA A 92 -14.28 10.21 13.86
CA ALA A 92 -12.86 9.88 13.65
C ALA A 92 -12.70 8.67 12.73
N PHE A 93 -13.58 7.66 12.88
CA PHE A 93 -13.65 6.52 11.98
C PHE A 93 -14.11 6.95 10.58
N ASN A 94 -15.18 7.74 10.50
CA ASN A 94 -15.69 8.26 9.23
C ASN A 94 -14.62 9.02 8.46
N ARG A 95 -13.88 9.93 9.12
CA ARG A 95 -12.76 10.67 8.51
C ARG A 95 -11.65 9.76 7.99
N GLN A 96 -11.32 8.67 8.69
CA GLN A 96 -10.35 7.68 8.20
C GLN A 96 -10.84 7.06 6.90
N VAL A 97 -12.06 6.52 6.90
CA VAL A 97 -12.62 5.81 5.75
C VAL A 97 -12.78 6.76 4.55
N GLN A 98 -13.21 8.00 4.78
CA GLN A 98 -13.30 9.02 3.73
C GLN A 98 -11.93 9.42 3.18
N TRP A 99 -10.91 9.53 4.03
CA TRP A 99 -9.54 9.76 3.58
C TRP A 99 -9.04 8.60 2.70
N GLU A 100 -9.28 7.36 3.11
CA GLU A 100 -8.91 6.16 2.37
C GLU A 100 -9.61 6.11 1.01
N LEU A 101 -10.94 6.27 0.98
CA LEU A 101 -11.72 6.28 -0.25
C LEU A 101 -11.29 7.39 -1.21
N SER A 102 -11.09 8.61 -0.70
CA SER A 102 -10.63 9.74 -1.51
C SER A 102 -9.24 9.47 -2.09
N ALA A 103 -8.29 8.99 -1.29
CA ALA A 103 -6.95 8.68 -1.80
C ALA A 103 -6.97 7.52 -2.80
N LEU A 104 -7.74 6.46 -2.53
CA LEU A 104 -7.96 5.35 -3.46
C LEU A 104 -8.51 5.85 -4.81
N GLU A 105 -9.40 6.83 -4.83
CA GLU A 105 -9.91 7.45 -6.06
C GLU A 105 -8.83 8.21 -6.84
N HIS A 106 -8.02 9.00 -6.14
CA HIS A 106 -7.09 9.95 -6.74
C HIS A 106 -5.78 9.33 -7.24
N VAL A 107 -5.31 8.21 -6.65
CA VAL A 107 -3.98 7.70 -6.99
C VAL A 107 -3.90 6.99 -8.34
N GLU A 108 -2.70 7.03 -8.92
CA GLU A 108 -2.34 6.38 -10.18
C GLU A 108 -2.09 4.87 -10.04
N VAL A 109 -1.66 4.44 -8.85
CA VAL A 109 -1.39 3.03 -8.52
C VAL A 109 -1.95 2.69 -7.15
N ILE A 110 -2.62 1.55 -7.03
CA ILE A 110 -3.02 0.98 -5.74
C ILE A 110 -2.23 -0.31 -5.54
N ALA A 111 -1.36 -0.29 -4.53
CA ALA A 111 -0.52 -1.41 -4.15
C ALA A 111 -1.19 -2.15 -2.99
N PHE A 112 -1.73 -3.34 -3.27
CA PHE A 112 -2.36 -4.21 -2.26
C PHE A 112 -1.36 -5.21 -1.69
N PHE A 113 -1.15 -5.19 -0.37
CA PHE A 113 -0.39 -6.24 0.32
C PHE A 113 -1.29 -6.99 1.31
N PHE A 114 -1.32 -8.32 1.18
CA PHE A 114 -2.03 -9.22 2.08
C PHE A 114 -1.04 -9.96 2.98
N ASP A 115 -0.94 -9.52 4.22
CA ASP A 115 -0.15 -10.18 5.27
C ASP A 115 -0.76 -11.54 5.63
N LYS A 116 0.06 -12.59 5.55
CA LYS A 116 -0.29 -13.99 5.89
C LYS A 116 -0.93 -14.12 7.28
N ALA A 117 -0.55 -13.27 8.24
CA ALA A 117 -1.03 -13.34 9.62
C ALA A 117 -2.39 -12.69 9.86
N THR A 118 -3.03 -12.13 8.82
CA THR A 118 -4.24 -11.28 8.94
C THR A 118 -5.45 -11.85 8.18
N THR A 119 -6.61 -11.22 8.36
CA THR A 119 -7.85 -11.55 7.63
C THR A 119 -8.19 -10.53 6.54
N SER A 120 -7.81 -9.27 6.72
CA SER A 120 -7.90 -8.20 5.71
C SER A 120 -9.27 -8.06 4.98
N PRO A 121 -10.43 -8.06 5.68
CA PRO A 121 -11.75 -8.01 5.04
C PRO A 121 -12.00 -6.70 4.27
N VAL A 122 -11.61 -5.56 4.83
CA VAL A 122 -11.74 -4.25 4.17
C VAL A 122 -10.86 -4.19 2.93
N THR A 123 -9.63 -4.71 3.01
CA THR A 123 -8.74 -4.83 1.85
C THR A 123 -9.35 -5.66 0.72
N MET A 124 -10.02 -6.77 1.02
CA MET A 124 -10.71 -7.56 -0.01
C MET A 124 -11.88 -6.80 -0.63
N LEU A 125 -12.62 -6.00 0.16
CA LEU A 125 -13.67 -5.11 -0.34
C LEU A 125 -13.09 -4.07 -1.31
N GLU A 126 -12.00 -3.41 -0.92
CA GLU A 126 -11.29 -2.42 -1.74
C GLU A 126 -10.73 -3.03 -3.02
N LEU A 127 -10.13 -4.23 -2.96
CA LEU A 127 -9.67 -4.94 -4.14
C LEU A 127 -10.83 -5.18 -5.12
N GLY A 128 -11.99 -5.60 -4.61
CA GLY A 128 -13.20 -5.76 -5.43
C GLY A 128 -13.67 -4.45 -6.07
N LEU A 129 -13.65 -3.35 -5.30
CA LEU A 129 -14.03 -2.01 -5.77
C LEU A 129 -13.13 -1.52 -6.91
N TRP A 130 -11.82 -1.78 -6.81
CA TRP A 130 -10.81 -1.27 -7.74
C TRP A 130 -10.36 -2.26 -8.81
N ALA A 131 -10.88 -3.49 -8.84
CA ALA A 131 -10.40 -4.57 -9.71
C ALA A 131 -10.35 -4.22 -11.21
N LYS A 132 -11.27 -3.38 -11.70
CA LYS A 132 -11.38 -2.98 -13.12
C LYS A 132 -10.72 -1.64 -13.45
N SER A 133 -10.07 -1.00 -12.48
CA SER A 133 -9.56 0.37 -12.62
C SER A 133 -8.28 0.46 -13.46
N GLY A 134 -7.58 -0.66 -13.67
CA GLY A 134 -6.28 -0.68 -14.36
C GLY A 134 -5.15 -0.01 -13.59
N LYS A 135 -5.31 0.28 -12.29
CA LYS A 135 -4.27 0.83 -11.40
C LYS A 135 -3.80 -0.12 -10.30
N VAL A 136 -4.33 -1.34 -10.27
CA VAL A 136 -4.09 -2.27 -9.15
C VAL A 136 -2.89 -3.17 -9.41
N VAL A 137 -2.05 -3.33 -8.40
CA VAL A 137 -1.06 -4.41 -8.27
C VAL A 137 -1.22 -5.09 -6.92
N VAL A 138 -0.99 -6.40 -6.86
CA VAL A 138 -1.27 -7.20 -5.65
C VAL A 138 -0.07 -8.05 -5.25
N CYS A 139 0.26 -8.07 -3.96
CA CYS A 139 1.10 -9.07 -3.32
C CYS A 139 0.24 -9.88 -2.34
N CYS A 140 0.05 -11.16 -2.66
CA CYS A 140 -0.75 -12.07 -1.85
C CYS A 140 -0.10 -13.45 -1.86
N HIS A 141 0.58 -13.80 -0.77
CA HIS A 141 1.18 -15.12 -0.61
C HIS A 141 0.10 -16.21 -0.67
N ARG A 142 0.41 -17.37 -1.27
CA ARG A 142 -0.51 -18.52 -1.38
C ARG A 142 -1.10 -19.01 -0.06
N ASP A 143 -0.39 -18.78 1.04
CA ASP A 143 -0.80 -19.20 2.39
C ASP A 143 -1.72 -18.18 3.09
N PHE A 144 -2.01 -17.03 2.47
CA PHE A 144 -3.05 -16.15 2.99
C PHE A 144 -4.40 -16.88 2.99
N HIS A 145 -5.19 -16.75 4.07
CA HIS A 145 -6.39 -17.56 4.30
C HIS A 145 -7.47 -17.50 3.19
N LYS A 146 -7.42 -16.49 2.32
CA LYS A 146 -8.30 -16.31 1.16
C LYS A 146 -7.52 -16.13 -0.15
N ALA A 147 -6.27 -16.56 -0.21
CA ALA A 147 -5.40 -16.43 -1.38
C ALA A 147 -6.07 -16.94 -2.66
N GLY A 148 -6.74 -18.09 -2.61
CA GLY A 148 -7.49 -18.61 -3.76
C GLY A 148 -8.51 -17.62 -4.33
N ASN A 149 -9.26 -16.92 -3.47
CA ASN A 149 -10.23 -15.90 -3.91
C ASN A 149 -9.54 -14.68 -4.52
N VAL A 150 -8.46 -14.21 -3.88
CA VAL A 150 -7.66 -13.07 -4.35
C VAL A 150 -7.05 -13.39 -5.72
N HIS A 151 -6.36 -14.53 -5.84
CA HIS A 151 -5.68 -14.95 -7.07
C HIS A 151 -6.66 -15.20 -8.22
N ILE A 152 -7.79 -15.89 -7.98
CA ILE A 152 -8.82 -16.12 -9.01
C ILE A 152 -9.39 -14.78 -9.48
N THR A 153 -9.66 -13.85 -8.56
CA THR A 153 -10.15 -12.50 -8.89
C THR A 153 -9.13 -11.74 -9.73
N CYS A 154 -7.85 -11.76 -9.34
CA CYS A 154 -6.78 -11.10 -10.09
C CYS A 154 -6.68 -11.63 -11.51
N ARG A 155 -6.64 -12.97 -11.69
CA ARG A 155 -6.63 -13.59 -13.02
C ARG A 155 -7.87 -13.23 -13.84
N ARG A 156 -9.06 -13.24 -13.21
CA ARG A 156 -10.34 -12.95 -13.88
C ARG A 156 -10.42 -11.52 -14.43
N TYR A 157 -9.75 -10.57 -13.79
CA TYR A 157 -9.76 -9.15 -14.16
C TYR A 157 -8.44 -8.67 -14.78
N GLY A 158 -7.46 -9.56 -15.02
CA GLY A 158 -6.18 -9.20 -15.61
C GLY A 158 -5.29 -8.34 -14.71
N ILE A 159 -5.43 -8.48 -13.38
CA ILE A 159 -4.59 -7.79 -12.40
C ILE A 159 -3.29 -8.57 -12.22
N GLU A 160 -2.16 -7.91 -12.42
CA GLU A 160 -0.85 -8.49 -12.10
C GLU A 160 -0.71 -8.67 -10.59
N PHE A 161 -0.30 -9.87 -10.16
CA PHE A 161 -0.06 -10.19 -8.76
C PHE A 161 1.16 -11.08 -8.59
N VAL A 162 1.76 -11.02 -7.40
CA VAL A 162 2.92 -11.80 -6.96
C VAL A 162 2.68 -12.41 -5.58
N GLU A 163 3.51 -13.37 -5.19
CA GLU A 163 3.37 -14.06 -3.89
C GLU A 163 4.34 -13.53 -2.82
N THR A 164 5.37 -12.79 -3.21
CA THR A 164 6.42 -12.30 -2.31
C THR A 164 6.59 -10.78 -2.37
N PHE A 165 7.07 -10.20 -1.28
CA PHE A 165 7.34 -8.76 -1.21
C PHE A 165 8.53 -8.36 -2.10
N ASP A 166 9.52 -9.24 -2.25
CA ASP A 166 10.65 -9.06 -3.18
C ASP A 166 10.19 -8.83 -4.62
N GLU A 167 9.18 -9.57 -5.07
CA GLU A 167 8.59 -9.41 -6.41
C GLU A 167 7.61 -8.23 -6.47
N PHE A 168 7.11 -7.77 -5.32
CA PHE A 168 6.10 -6.71 -5.25
C PHE A 168 6.67 -5.33 -5.56
N VAL A 169 7.87 -5.03 -5.06
CA VAL A 169 8.54 -3.75 -5.33
C VAL A 169 8.78 -3.54 -6.84
N PRO A 170 9.39 -4.49 -7.58
CA PRO A 170 9.50 -4.40 -9.04
C PRO A 170 8.16 -4.26 -9.75
N LEU A 171 7.12 -4.97 -9.30
CA LEU A 171 5.79 -4.90 -9.90
C LEU A 171 5.17 -3.50 -9.74
N ILE A 172 5.31 -2.87 -8.56
CA ILE A 172 4.86 -1.49 -8.33
C ILE A 172 5.59 -0.52 -9.26
N ARG A 173 6.92 -0.65 -9.38
CA ARG A 173 7.74 0.20 -10.25
C ARG A 173 7.34 0.06 -11.71
N LYS A 174 7.17 -1.18 -12.19
CA LYS A 174 6.66 -1.48 -13.54
C LYS A 174 5.30 -0.84 -13.78
N MET A 175 4.39 -0.89 -12.81
CA MET A 175 3.07 -0.25 -12.93
C MET A 175 3.23 1.28 -13.05
N LEU A 176 4.06 1.93 -12.25
CA LEU A 176 4.33 3.37 -12.37
C LEU A 176 4.90 3.75 -13.74
N GLU A 177 5.85 2.95 -14.26
CA GLU A 177 6.40 3.14 -15.60
C GLU A 177 5.32 3.02 -16.68
N SER A 178 4.41 2.06 -16.54
CA SER A 178 3.25 1.91 -17.45
C SER A 178 2.30 3.12 -17.39
N LYS A 179 2.24 3.82 -16.25
CA LYS A 179 1.54 5.11 -16.09
C LYS A 179 2.32 6.30 -16.66
N GLY A 180 3.55 6.07 -17.12
CA GLY A 180 4.41 7.06 -17.77
C GLY A 180 5.47 7.66 -16.86
N LEU A 181 5.73 7.10 -15.68
CA LEU A 181 6.87 7.52 -14.87
C LEU A 181 8.16 7.09 -15.58
N ARG A 182 8.98 8.06 -15.98
CA ARG A 182 10.32 7.84 -16.50
C ARG A 182 11.27 8.66 -15.67
N VAL A 183 12.27 8.03 -15.09
CA VAL A 183 13.24 8.70 -14.22
C VAL A 183 14.60 8.63 -14.91
N ASN A 184 15.27 9.78 -15.12
CA ASN A 184 16.64 9.77 -15.62
C ASN A 184 17.64 9.43 -14.50
N GLU A 185 18.92 9.28 -14.86
CA GLU A 185 20.01 9.01 -13.90
C GLU A 185 20.13 10.05 -12.77
N ARG A 186 19.50 11.22 -12.91
CA ARG A 186 19.49 12.30 -11.91
C ARG A 186 18.22 12.32 -11.05
N GLY A 187 17.29 11.39 -11.23
CA GLY A 187 16.03 11.32 -10.46
C GLY A 187 14.87 12.13 -11.07
N ASN A 188 15.10 12.91 -12.13
CA ASN A 188 14.05 13.77 -12.69
C ASN A 188 13.10 12.99 -13.60
N VAL A 189 11.81 13.37 -13.56
CA VAL A 189 10.81 12.88 -14.51
C VAL A 189 11.16 13.34 -15.93
N VAL A 190 11.22 12.42 -16.89
CA VAL A 190 11.50 12.67 -18.32
C VAL A 190 10.24 12.60 -19.17
#